data_AF-A0A5C7HWS5-F1
#
_entry.id   AF-A0A5C7HWS5-F1
#
_cell.length_a   1.000
_cell.length_b   1.000
_cell.length_c   1.000
_cell.angle_alpha   90.00
_cell.angle_beta   90.00
_cell.angle_gamma   90.00
#
_symmetry.space_group_name_H-M   'P 1'
#
loop_
_entity.id
_entity.type
_entity.pdbx_description
1 polymer ?
#
loop_
_entity_poly.entity_id
_entity_poly.type
_entity_poly.pdbx_seq_one_letter_code
_entity_poly.pdbx_strand_id
1 'polypeptide(L)'
;MAGDDENYPGSVKQQVSKLFEESLEAIAPAIPAPPESDVAAFVVPLVLACCPDSWIAKTIKKMLVEGIETWAPRLEIEKAVVDFPSPNIAKELHVGHLRTCIIGDAIARLLEFSNVEVLRRNHVGDWGTQFGMLLELLFEENPNWDVGGQLALHDLAAFYKKVNARFKEDSDFKETAQKSVVRL
;
A
#
# COMPACT_ATOMS: atom_id res chain seq x y z
N MET A 1 51.20 44.86 -16.72
CA MET A 1 49.77 44.88 -16.34
C MET A 1 49.53 43.62 -15.52
N ALA A 2 49.76 43.72 -14.21
CA ALA A 2 49.29 42.70 -13.27
C ALA A 2 47.80 42.97 -13.09
N GLY A 3 46.96 42.02 -13.52
CA GLY A 3 45.53 42.07 -13.26
C GLY A 3 45.29 41.63 -11.81
N ASP A 4 44.45 42.39 -11.14
CA ASP A 4 44.11 42.26 -9.72
C ASP A 4 43.49 40.89 -9.41
N ASP A 5 44.26 40.02 -8.74
CA ASP A 5 43.83 38.70 -8.26
C ASP A 5 43.39 38.75 -6.77
N GLU A 6 42.91 39.91 -6.32
CA GLU A 6 42.60 40.17 -4.90
C GLU A 6 41.11 40.09 -4.54
N ASN A 7 40.23 39.62 -5.43
CA ASN A 7 38.77 39.70 -5.18
C ASN A 7 37.92 38.49 -5.59
N TYR A 8 38.45 37.26 -5.54
CA TYR A 8 37.64 36.04 -5.71
C TYR A 8 37.49 35.29 -4.38
N PRO A 9 36.27 35.15 -3.82
CA PRO A 9 36.09 34.62 -2.48
C PRO A 9 36.16 33.10 -2.49
N GLY A 10 37.35 32.51 -2.43
CA GLY A 10 37.55 31.06 -2.25
C GLY A 10 36.99 30.17 -3.39
N SER A 11 37.34 28.89 -3.34
CA SER A 11 36.80 27.89 -4.29
C SER A 11 35.27 27.74 -4.13
N VAL A 12 34.58 27.32 -5.19
CA VAL A 12 33.12 27.03 -5.17
C VAL A 12 32.74 26.14 -3.97
N LYS A 13 33.60 25.19 -3.59
CA LYS A 13 33.39 24.32 -2.42
C LYS A 13 33.37 25.10 -1.10
N GLN A 14 34.26 26.09 -0.94
CA GLN A 14 34.30 26.95 0.24
C GLN A 14 33.09 27.88 0.28
N GLN A 15 32.65 28.40 -0.87
CA GLN A 15 31.45 29.22 -0.96
C GLN A 15 30.18 28.44 -0.58
N VAL A 16 30.03 27.20 -1.09
CA VAL A 16 28.88 26.34 -0.76
C VAL A 16 28.88 25.92 0.71
N SER A 17 30.04 25.60 1.29
CA SER A 17 30.14 25.25 2.72
C SER A 17 29.76 26.45 3.59
N LYS A 18 30.25 27.65 3.26
CA LYS A 18 29.92 28.89 3.97
C LYS A 18 28.43 29.21 3.87
N LEU A 19 27.82 29.05 2.70
CA LEU A 19 26.39 29.25 2.50
C LEU A 19 25.54 28.27 3.34
N PHE A 20 26.02 27.04 3.49
CA PHE A 20 25.36 26.02 4.31
C PHE A 20 25.47 26.35 5.81
N GLU A 21 26.65 26.78 6.27
CA GLU A 21 26.87 27.24 7.65
C GLU A 21 26.00 28.46 7.99
N GLU A 22 26.00 29.48 7.13
CA GLU A 22 25.17 30.69 7.29
C GLU A 22 23.66 30.35 7.32
N SER A 23 23.22 29.39 6.49
CA SER A 23 21.83 28.93 6.48
C SER A 23 21.46 28.18 7.76
N LEU A 24 22.37 27.33 8.27
CA LEU A 24 22.15 26.59 9.51
C LEU A 24 22.14 27.53 10.72
N GLU A 25 23.03 28.53 10.78
CA GLU A 25 23.04 29.55 11.83
C GLU A 25 21.77 30.41 11.81
N ALA A 26 21.21 30.70 10.62
CA ALA A 26 19.97 31.44 10.48
C ALA A 26 18.73 30.62 10.92
N ILE A 27 18.73 29.29 10.70
CA ILE A 27 17.61 28.41 11.02
C ILE A 27 17.64 27.97 12.49
N ALA A 28 18.82 27.78 13.09
CA ALA A 28 18.99 27.34 14.48
C ALA A 28 18.12 28.09 15.51
N PRO A 29 18.03 29.44 15.51
CA PRO A 29 17.15 30.17 16.43
C PRO A 29 15.66 30.11 16.08
N ALA A 30 15.30 29.73 14.85
CA ALA A 30 13.92 29.58 14.39
C ALA A 30 13.35 28.17 14.67
N ILE A 31 14.21 27.21 15.00
CA ILE A 31 13.78 25.89 15.48
C ILE A 31 13.17 26.10 16.88
N PRO A 32 11.87 25.84 17.07
CA PRO A 32 11.23 26.02 18.37
C PRO A 32 11.97 25.18 19.40
N ALA A 33 12.38 25.83 20.51
CA ALA A 33 12.97 25.13 21.64
C ALA A 33 11.99 24.02 22.07
N PRO A 34 12.43 22.76 22.13
CA PRO A 34 11.50 21.71 22.45
C PRO A 34 10.97 21.88 23.89
N PRO A 35 9.76 21.41 24.18
CA PRO A 35 9.12 21.60 25.47
C PRO A 35 9.92 20.89 26.58
N GLU A 36 10.55 21.72 27.42
CA GLU A 36 11.36 21.37 28.60
C GLU A 36 12.57 20.44 28.36
N SER A 37 13.76 21.04 28.43
CA SER A 37 15.09 20.43 28.63
C SER A 37 15.83 19.79 27.45
N ASP A 38 15.36 19.92 26.22
CA ASP A 38 16.07 19.39 25.06
C ASP A 38 17.32 20.24 24.75
N VAL A 39 18.49 19.66 25.03
CA VAL A 39 19.76 20.22 24.58
C VAL A 39 19.88 19.91 23.08
N ALA A 40 19.52 20.88 22.24
CA ALA A 40 19.95 20.89 20.85
C ALA A 40 21.46 21.17 20.83
N ALA A 41 22.27 20.12 20.71
CA ALA A 41 23.69 20.27 20.46
C ALA A 41 23.87 20.52 18.96
N PHE A 42 23.98 21.80 18.58
CA PHE A 42 24.33 22.18 17.23
C PHE A 42 25.83 21.89 16.99
N VAL A 43 26.14 20.78 16.33
CA VAL A 43 27.49 20.46 15.86
C VAL A 43 27.51 20.65 14.35
N VAL A 44 27.62 21.89 13.90
CA VAL A 44 27.75 22.21 12.46
C VAL A 44 28.88 21.36 11.86
N PRO A 45 28.65 20.62 10.74
CA PRO A 45 27.58 20.79 9.74
C PRO A 45 26.31 19.94 9.98
N LEU A 46 26.14 19.30 11.15
CA LEU A 46 25.03 18.40 11.47
C LEU A 46 24.21 18.94 12.65
N VAL A 47 22.91 19.17 12.46
CA VAL A 47 22.00 19.42 13.58
C VAL A 47 21.70 18.09 14.25
N LEU A 48 22.30 17.84 15.42
CA LEU A 48 22.00 16.67 16.24
C LEU A 48 21.02 17.10 17.35
N ALA A 49 19.75 16.73 17.20
CA ALA A 49 18.77 16.88 18.26
C ALA A 49 18.82 15.64 19.17
N CYS A 50 19.23 15.83 20.42
CA CYS A 50 19.23 14.78 21.44
C CYS A 50 18.08 15.02 22.41
N CYS A 51 17.14 14.07 22.50
CA CYS A 51 16.13 14.08 23.56
C CYS A 51 16.75 13.60 24.89
N PRO A 52 16.48 14.27 26.02
CA PRO A 52 16.93 13.82 27.33
C PRO A 52 16.33 12.46 27.71
N ASP A 53 17.11 11.61 28.39
CA ASP A 53 16.63 10.32 28.90
C ASP A 53 15.37 10.46 29.78
N SER A 54 15.30 11.57 30.53
CA SER A 54 14.15 11.89 31.38
C SER A 54 12.87 12.14 30.58
N TRP A 55 12.99 12.73 29.38
CA TRP A 55 11.86 12.94 28.47
C TRP A 55 11.41 11.62 27.86
N ILE A 56 12.35 10.79 27.36
CA ILE A 56 12.04 9.46 26.81
C ILE A 56 11.34 8.60 27.87
N ALA A 57 11.87 8.56 29.09
CA ALA A 57 11.27 7.79 30.19
C ALA A 57 9.87 8.28 30.55
N LYS A 58 9.63 9.60 30.60
CA LYS A 58 8.29 10.18 30.82
C LYS A 58 7.34 9.81 29.69
N THR A 59 7.77 9.90 28.44
CA THR A 59 6.99 9.57 27.25
C THR A 59 6.58 8.10 27.24
N ILE A 60 7.53 7.18 27.46
CA ILE A 60 7.25 5.73 27.56
C ILE A 60 6.30 5.45 28.73
N LYS A 61 6.52 6.06 29.90
CA LYS A 61 5.61 5.92 31.04
C LYS A 61 4.19 6.38 30.70
N LYS A 62 4.05 7.49 29.97
CA LYS A 62 2.77 8.00 29.50
C LYS A 62 2.08 7.00 28.57
N MET A 63 2.80 6.45 27.58
CA MET A 63 2.29 5.39 26.69
C MET A 63 1.83 4.14 27.46
N LEU A 64 2.56 3.73 28.49
CA LEU A 64 2.23 2.54 29.30
C LEU A 64 1.01 2.76 30.20
N VAL A 65 0.82 3.96 30.73
CA VAL A 65 -0.27 4.29 31.66
C VAL A 65 -1.55 4.67 30.92
N GLU A 66 -1.45 5.46 29.86
CA GLU A 66 -2.60 5.98 29.10
C GLU A 66 -2.99 5.06 27.92
N GLY A 67 -2.16 4.09 27.55
CA GLY A 67 -2.37 3.19 26.41
C GLY A 67 -1.74 3.72 25.12
N ILE A 68 -1.36 2.81 24.22
CA ILE A 68 -0.68 3.17 22.95
C ILE A 68 -1.65 3.81 21.95
N GLU A 69 -2.92 3.46 22.02
CA GLU A 69 -4.03 4.06 21.28
C GLU A 69 -4.17 5.57 21.49
N THR A 70 -3.76 6.12 22.63
CA THR A 70 -3.81 7.58 22.84
C THR A 70 -2.77 8.34 22.00
N TRP A 71 -1.78 7.62 21.49
CA TRP A 71 -0.74 8.12 20.58
C TRP A 71 -1.05 7.89 19.11
N ALA A 72 -2.21 7.30 18.80
CA ALA A 72 -2.64 7.17 17.44
C ALA A 72 -2.77 8.56 16.78
N PRO A 73 -2.24 8.75 15.56
CA PRO A 73 -2.39 10.00 14.86
C PRO A 73 -3.87 10.25 14.58
N ARG A 74 -4.34 11.46 14.87
CA ARG A 74 -5.71 11.86 14.52
C ARG A 74 -5.74 12.36 13.10
N LEU A 75 -6.39 11.60 12.23
CA LEU A 75 -6.62 11.97 10.85
C LEU A 75 -7.94 12.75 10.74
N GLU A 76 -8.04 13.66 9.78
CA GLU A 76 -9.28 14.38 9.48
C GLU A 76 -10.32 13.51 8.74
N ILE A 77 -9.96 12.26 8.43
CA ILE A 77 -10.79 11.32 7.68
C ILE A 77 -11.58 10.47 8.68
N GLU A 78 -12.90 10.47 8.57
CA GLU A 78 -13.76 9.65 9.46
C GLU A 78 -13.97 8.23 8.94
N LYS A 79 -14.05 8.06 7.61
CA LYS A 79 -14.34 6.77 6.97
C LYS A 79 -13.43 6.52 5.77
N ALA A 80 -12.98 5.28 5.63
CA ALA A 80 -12.17 4.84 4.51
C ALA A 80 -12.65 3.49 3.97
N VAL A 81 -12.58 3.31 2.66
CA VAL A 81 -12.79 2.01 2.02
C VAL A 81 -11.43 1.51 1.56
N VAL A 82 -11.06 0.30 1.95
CA VAL A 82 -9.81 -0.33 1.51
C VAL A 82 -10.18 -1.58 0.73
N ASP A 83 -9.90 -1.57 -0.57
CA ASP A 83 -10.18 -2.69 -1.46
C ASP A 83 -8.96 -3.58 -1.63
N PHE A 84 -9.06 -4.82 -1.14
CA PHE A 84 -8.04 -5.86 -1.23
C PHE A 84 -8.64 -7.24 -0.87
N PRO A 85 -8.07 -8.34 -1.37
CA PRO A 85 -6.98 -8.43 -2.35
C PRO A 85 -7.45 -8.42 -3.82
N SER A 86 -8.75 -8.47 -4.06
CA SER A 86 -9.40 -8.40 -5.37
C SER A 86 -8.84 -9.41 -6.40
N PRO A 87 -8.81 -10.73 -6.08
CA PRO A 87 -8.32 -11.74 -6.99
C PRO A 87 -9.35 -11.99 -8.10
N ASN A 88 -8.91 -12.58 -9.21
CA ASN A 88 -9.82 -13.09 -10.23
C ASN A 88 -10.18 -14.55 -9.88
N ILE A 89 -11.47 -14.86 -9.74
CA ILE A 89 -11.97 -16.20 -9.31
C ILE A 89 -11.42 -17.32 -10.19
N ALA A 90 -11.28 -17.06 -11.48
CA ALA A 90 -10.89 -18.05 -12.46
C ALA A 90 -9.36 -18.24 -12.55
N LYS A 91 -8.58 -17.46 -11.79
CA LYS A 91 -7.12 -17.51 -11.80
C LYS A 91 -6.60 -18.08 -10.47
N GLU A 92 -5.57 -18.92 -10.57
CA GLU A 92 -4.92 -19.50 -9.40
C GLU A 92 -4.37 -18.42 -8.47
N LEU A 93 -4.61 -18.57 -7.17
CA LEU A 93 -4.07 -17.68 -6.15
C LEU A 93 -2.55 -17.92 -6.02
N HIS A 94 -1.75 -17.00 -6.58
CA HIS A 94 -0.30 -17.01 -6.43
C HIS A 94 0.19 -15.97 -5.39
N VAL A 95 1.47 -16.04 -5.02
CA VAL A 95 2.16 -15.12 -4.08
C VAL A 95 2.04 -13.63 -4.45
N GLY A 96 1.66 -13.33 -5.69
CA GLY A 96 1.37 -11.96 -6.13
C GLY A 96 0.15 -11.37 -5.43
N HIS A 97 -0.90 -12.16 -5.20
CA HIS A 97 -2.09 -11.73 -4.44
C HIS A 97 -1.81 -11.65 -2.94
N LEU A 98 -0.85 -12.43 -2.42
CA LEU A 98 -0.45 -12.35 -1.02
C LEU A 98 0.10 -10.96 -0.66
N ARG A 99 0.78 -10.32 -1.62
CA ARG A 99 1.28 -8.95 -1.44
C ARG A 99 0.14 -7.96 -1.21
N THR A 100 -0.90 -7.98 -2.04
CA THR A 100 -2.05 -7.08 -1.90
C THR A 100 -2.85 -7.41 -0.64
N CYS A 101 -2.96 -8.69 -0.26
CA CYS A 101 -3.54 -9.07 1.04
C CYS A 101 -2.82 -8.40 2.21
N ILE A 102 -1.49 -8.57 2.29
CA ILE A 102 -0.70 -8.08 3.43
C ILE A 102 -0.69 -6.56 3.48
N ILE A 103 -0.46 -5.90 2.34
CA ILE A 103 -0.40 -4.44 2.28
C ILE A 103 -1.77 -3.83 2.59
N GLY A 104 -2.85 -4.37 2.01
CA GLY A 104 -4.20 -3.90 2.26
C GLY A 104 -4.61 -4.07 3.71
N ASP A 105 -4.30 -5.22 4.33
CA ASP A 105 -4.60 -5.45 5.74
C ASP A 105 -3.78 -4.53 6.66
N ALA A 106 -2.49 -4.31 6.35
CA ALA A 106 -1.64 -3.40 7.11
C ALA A 106 -2.17 -1.95 7.05
N ILE A 107 -2.59 -1.48 5.87
CA ILE A 107 -3.18 -0.15 5.70
C ILE A 107 -4.51 -0.04 6.47
N ALA A 108 -5.38 -1.04 6.35
CA ALA A 108 -6.65 -1.05 7.07
C ALA A 108 -6.44 -0.97 8.59
N ARG A 109 -5.49 -1.75 9.13
CA ARG A 109 -5.14 -1.70 10.56
C ARG A 109 -4.56 -0.35 10.99
N LEU A 110 -3.72 0.28 10.16
CA LEU A 110 -3.14 1.59 10.46
C LEU A 110 -4.23 2.68 10.53
N LEU A 111 -5.20 2.64 9.62
CA LEU A 111 -6.34 3.55 9.60
C LEU A 111 -7.26 3.31 10.81
N GLU A 112 -7.56 2.05 11.14
CA GLU A 112 -8.32 1.71 12.34
C GLU A 112 -7.62 2.13 13.63
N PHE A 113 -6.30 1.95 13.69
CA PHE A 113 -5.49 2.45 14.80
C PHE A 113 -5.63 3.97 14.95
N SER A 114 -5.76 4.69 13.84
CA SER A 114 -5.99 6.14 13.76
C SER A 114 -7.46 6.55 13.97
N ASN A 115 -8.29 5.66 14.52
CA ASN A 115 -9.73 5.85 14.79
C ASN A 115 -10.59 6.10 13.53
N VAL A 116 -10.14 5.68 12.35
CA VAL A 116 -10.93 5.76 11.12
C VAL A 116 -11.84 4.53 11.00
N GLU A 117 -13.11 4.73 10.63
CA GLU A 117 -14.02 3.61 10.30
C GLU A 117 -13.62 3.01 8.94
N VAL A 118 -13.05 1.80 8.95
CA VAL A 118 -12.56 1.15 7.74
C VAL A 118 -13.53 0.09 7.23
N LEU A 119 -13.98 0.25 5.99
CA LEU A 119 -14.71 -0.75 5.25
C LEU A 119 -13.75 -1.53 4.35
N ARG A 120 -13.40 -2.75 4.76
CA ARG A 120 -12.63 -3.67 3.93
C ARG A 120 -13.53 -4.24 2.84
N ARG A 121 -13.14 -4.08 1.58
CA ARG A 121 -13.82 -4.63 0.41
C ARG A 121 -12.89 -5.57 -0.33
N ASN A 122 -13.49 -6.56 -0.97
CA ASN A 122 -12.81 -7.47 -1.86
C ASN A 122 -13.58 -7.44 -3.18
N HIS A 123 -13.16 -6.56 -4.08
CA HIS A 123 -13.76 -6.43 -5.41
C HIS A 123 -13.23 -7.54 -6.32
N VAL A 124 -13.75 -8.75 -6.09
CA VAL A 124 -13.35 -9.95 -6.80
C VAL A 124 -13.71 -9.80 -8.29
N GLY A 125 -12.83 -10.26 -9.18
CA GLY A 125 -13.11 -10.32 -10.61
C GLY A 125 -14.05 -11.46 -10.96
N ASP A 126 -15.32 -11.32 -10.63
CA ASP A 126 -16.40 -12.32 -10.81
C ASP A 126 -17.27 -12.09 -12.06
N TRP A 127 -16.91 -11.10 -12.88
CA TRP A 127 -17.63 -10.76 -14.11
C TRP A 127 -16.71 -10.70 -15.33
N GLY A 128 -17.12 -11.31 -16.44
CA GLY A 128 -16.41 -11.23 -17.73
C GLY A 128 -16.44 -12.50 -18.57
N THR A 129 -15.75 -12.47 -19.72
CA THR A 129 -15.71 -13.58 -20.69
C THR A 129 -15.23 -14.90 -20.11
N GLN A 130 -14.37 -14.85 -19.08
CA GLN A 130 -13.94 -16.03 -18.35
C GLN A 130 -15.11 -16.82 -17.74
N PHE A 131 -16.18 -16.16 -17.29
CA PHE A 131 -17.36 -16.84 -16.73
C PHE A 131 -18.23 -17.47 -17.81
N GLY A 132 -18.45 -16.78 -18.94
CA GLY A 132 -19.22 -17.34 -20.05
C GLY A 132 -18.61 -18.63 -20.60
N MET A 133 -17.30 -18.66 -20.79
CA MET A 133 -16.61 -19.88 -21.25
C MET A 133 -16.62 -21.00 -20.19
N LEU A 134 -16.53 -20.66 -18.90
CA LEU A 134 -16.61 -21.63 -17.81
C LEU A 134 -18.00 -22.27 -17.75
N LEU A 135 -19.05 -21.46 -17.80
CA LEU A 135 -20.44 -21.91 -17.74
C LEU A 135 -20.83 -22.74 -18.97
N GLU A 136 -20.42 -22.33 -20.16
CA GLU A 136 -20.71 -23.09 -21.39
C GLU A 136 -20.14 -24.51 -21.31
N LEU A 137 -18.86 -24.65 -20.94
CA LEU A 137 -18.26 -25.98 -20.80
C LEU A 137 -18.91 -26.77 -19.65
N LEU A 138 -19.30 -26.09 -18.57
CA LEU A 138 -19.93 -26.71 -17.42
C LEU A 138 -21.27 -27.36 -17.78
N PHE A 139 -22.10 -26.65 -18.56
CA PHE A 139 -23.39 -27.15 -19.04
C PHE A 139 -23.23 -28.26 -20.09
N GLU A 140 -22.23 -28.16 -20.97
CA GLU A 140 -21.92 -29.24 -21.92
C GLU A 140 -21.48 -30.54 -21.21
N GLU A 141 -20.63 -30.43 -20.18
CA GLU A 141 -20.13 -31.59 -19.43
C GLU A 141 -21.16 -32.14 -18.44
N ASN A 142 -22.14 -31.34 -18.03
CA ASN A 142 -23.19 -31.73 -17.09
C ASN A 142 -24.59 -31.36 -17.62
N PRO A 143 -25.08 -32.00 -18.69
CA PRO A 143 -26.38 -31.67 -19.29
C PRO A 143 -27.57 -31.89 -18.35
N ASN A 144 -27.41 -32.81 -17.40
CA ASN A 144 -28.42 -33.18 -16.40
C ASN A 144 -28.11 -32.59 -15.02
N TRP A 145 -27.36 -31.48 -14.96
CA TRP A 145 -27.15 -30.78 -13.70
C TRP A 145 -28.49 -30.39 -13.08
N ASP A 146 -28.82 -30.95 -11.92
CA ASP A 146 -29.93 -30.51 -11.10
C ASP A 146 -29.48 -29.34 -10.21
N VAL A 147 -30.25 -28.26 -10.16
CA VAL A 147 -29.88 -26.97 -9.53
C VAL A 147 -29.58 -27.11 -8.02
N GLY A 148 -29.92 -28.26 -7.41
CA GLY A 148 -29.58 -28.63 -6.02
C GLY A 148 -28.39 -29.59 -5.85
N GLY A 149 -27.79 -30.09 -6.93
CA GLY A 149 -26.64 -30.99 -6.90
C GLY A 149 -25.34 -30.24 -6.57
N GLN A 150 -24.62 -30.70 -5.55
CA GLN A 150 -23.25 -30.22 -5.30
C GLN A 150 -22.33 -30.75 -6.39
N LEU A 151 -22.09 -29.96 -7.45
CA LEU A 151 -20.94 -30.23 -8.30
C LEU A 151 -19.68 -29.74 -7.57
N ALA A 152 -18.94 -30.67 -6.98
CA ALA A 152 -17.63 -30.38 -6.46
C ALA A 152 -16.65 -30.25 -7.64
N LEU A 153 -16.47 -29.04 -8.15
CA LEU A 153 -15.32 -28.67 -8.99
C LEU A 153 -14.07 -28.74 -8.11
N HIS A 154 -13.55 -29.96 -7.93
CA HIS A 154 -12.43 -30.24 -7.04
C HIS A 154 -11.13 -29.56 -7.49
N ASP A 155 -11.03 -29.20 -8.78
CA ASP A 155 -9.92 -28.43 -9.34
C ASP A 155 -10.40 -27.41 -10.38
N LEU A 156 -10.78 -26.23 -9.90
CA LEU A 156 -11.19 -25.11 -10.74
C LEU A 156 -10.04 -24.63 -11.66
N ALA A 157 -8.78 -24.78 -11.24
CA ALA A 157 -7.63 -24.33 -12.03
C ALA A 157 -7.39 -25.25 -13.23
N ALA A 158 -7.49 -26.56 -13.05
CA ALA A 158 -7.46 -27.52 -14.16
C ALA A 158 -8.65 -27.33 -15.10
N PHE A 159 -9.85 -27.13 -14.55
CA PHE A 159 -11.04 -26.85 -15.35
C PHE A 159 -10.87 -25.58 -16.20
N TYR A 160 -10.38 -24.49 -15.59
CA TYR A 160 -10.09 -23.26 -16.31
C TYR A 160 -9.06 -23.44 -17.41
N LYS A 161 -7.98 -24.20 -17.18
CA LYS A 161 -6.97 -24.51 -18.22
C LYS A 161 -7.60 -25.25 -19.40
N LYS A 162 -8.48 -26.22 -19.14
CA LYS A 162 -9.21 -26.97 -20.17
C LYS A 162 -10.10 -26.06 -21.01
N VAL A 163 -10.89 -25.22 -20.36
CA VAL A 163 -11.76 -24.24 -21.04
C VAL A 163 -10.94 -23.27 -21.89
N ASN A 164 -9.83 -22.75 -21.35
CA ASN A 164 -8.99 -21.80 -22.06
C ASN A 164 -8.29 -22.40 -23.30
N ALA A 165 -7.94 -23.68 -23.26
CA ALA A 165 -7.40 -24.38 -24.44
C ALA A 165 -8.47 -24.47 -25.54
N ARG A 166 -9.66 -24.95 -25.19
CA ARG A 166 -10.78 -25.06 -26.12
C ARG A 166 -11.21 -23.70 -26.70
N PHE A 167 -11.26 -22.67 -25.86
CA PHE A 167 -11.57 -21.29 -26.29
C PHE A 167 -10.60 -20.73 -27.34
N LYS A 168 -9.35 -21.21 -27.38
CA LYS A 168 -8.35 -20.80 -28.38
C LYS A 168 -8.41 -21.62 -29.66
N GLU A 169 -8.79 -22.89 -29.56
CA GLU A 169 -8.77 -23.85 -30.66
C GLU A 169 -10.09 -23.87 -31.45
N ASP A 170 -11.23 -23.63 -30.78
CA ASP A 170 -12.57 -23.76 -31.34
C ASP A 170 -13.24 -22.37 -31.49
N SER A 171 -13.41 -21.93 -32.74
CA SER A 171 -14.04 -20.64 -33.06
C SER A 171 -15.52 -20.60 -32.72
N ASP A 172 -16.22 -21.73 -32.83
CA ASP A 172 -17.67 -21.81 -32.62
C ASP A 172 -17.97 -21.80 -31.12
N PHE A 173 -17.16 -22.51 -30.33
CA PHE A 173 -17.19 -22.44 -28.87
C PHE A 173 -16.89 -21.02 -28.37
N LYS A 174 -15.91 -20.34 -28.98
CA LYS A 174 -15.58 -18.95 -28.63
C LYS A 174 -16.77 -18.00 -28.84
N GLU A 175 -17.45 -18.09 -29.98
CA GLU A 175 -18.62 -17.25 -30.26
C GLU A 175 -19.78 -17.55 -29.30
N THR A 176 -20.01 -18.83 -29.01
CA THR A 176 -21.05 -19.27 -28.08
C THR A 176 -20.76 -18.79 -26.66
N ALA A 177 -19.54 -18.99 -26.16
CA ALA A 177 -19.12 -18.51 -24.87
C ALA A 177 -19.28 -16.98 -24.71
N GLN A 178 -18.97 -16.20 -25.76
CA GLN A 178 -19.18 -14.74 -25.74
C GLN A 178 -20.65 -14.36 -25.67
N LYS A 179 -21.53 -15.06 -26.40
CA LYS A 179 -22.99 -14.85 -26.32
C LYS A 179 -23.54 -15.24 -24.95
N SER A 180 -22.99 -16.28 -24.32
CA SER A 180 -23.42 -16.75 -23.01
C SER A 180 -23.12 -15.73 -21.91
N VAL A 181 -22.03 -14.95 -22.00
CA VAL A 181 -21.76 -13.83 -21.06
C VAL A 181 -22.86 -12.78 -21.09
N VAL A 182 -23.40 -12.48 -22.28
CA VAL A 182 -24.44 -11.45 -22.47
C VAL A 182 -25.80 -11.93 -21.94
N ARG A 183 -25.98 -13.25 -21.80
CA ARG A 183 -27.22 -13.87 -21.30
C ARG A 183 -27.27 -13.96 -19.77
N LEU A 184 -26.17 -13.68 -19.06
CA LEU A 184 -26.07 -13.66 -17.60
C LEU A 184 -26.56 -12.33 -17.02
#